data_AF-A0A356I9E6-F1
#
_entry.id   AF-A0A356I9E6-F1
#
_cell.length_a   1.000
_cell.length_b   1.000
_cell.length_c   1.000
_cell.angle_alpha   90.00
_cell.angle_beta   90.00
_cell.angle_gamma   90.00
#
_symmetry.space_group_name_H-M   'P 1'
#
loop_
_entity.id
_entity.type
_entity.pdbx_description
1 polymer ?
#
loop_
_entity_poly.entity_id
_entity_poly.type
_entity_poly.pdbx_seq_one_letter_code
_entity_poly.pdbx_strand_id
1 'polypeptide(L)' 'MQLNRLFQYNTLGALMAGLYGGSLTVGELLEHGDLGLGTLDSIDGELIVLDGKAYQAKGAGEKPEVVEVPANMKV' A
#
# COMPACT_ATOMS: atom_id res chain seq x y z
N MET A 1 16.82 16.77 16.58
CA MET A 1 15.81 15.71 16.78
C MET A 1 15.29 15.30 15.42
N GLN A 2 15.21 14.01 15.15
CA GLN A 2 14.62 13.50 13.91
C GLN A 2 13.09 13.46 14.10
N LEU A 3 12.35 14.09 13.19
CA LEU A 3 10.89 14.09 13.22
C LEU A 3 10.39 12.78 12.61
N ASN A 4 9.75 11.94 13.42
CA ASN A 4 9.02 10.77 12.92
C ASN A 4 7.62 11.23 12.53
N ARG A 5 7.31 11.18 11.23
CA ARG A 5 5.97 11.49 10.70
C ARG A 5 5.30 10.21 10.25
N LEU A 6 4.07 9.99 10.70
CA LEU A 6 3.18 9.00 10.12
C LEU A 6 2.46 9.64 8.94
N PHE A 7 2.58 9.02 7.77
CA PHE A 7 1.76 9.34 6.61
C PHE A 7 0.69 8.27 6.44
N GLN A 8 -0.53 8.69 6.13
CA GLN A 8 -1.63 7.80 5.83
C GLN A 8 -2.38 8.36 4.63
N TYR A 9 -2.53 7.55 3.60
CA TYR A 9 -3.38 7.86 2.45
C TYR A 9 -4.78 7.29 2.70
N ASN A 10 -5.79 8.16 2.55
CA ASN A 10 -7.18 7.86 2.86
C ASN A 10 -7.43 7.51 4.36
N THR A 11 -8.65 7.11 4.72
CA THR A 11 -9.04 6.77 6.09
C THR A 11 -9.59 5.35 6.19
N LEU A 12 -9.41 4.70 7.32
CA LEU A 12 -10.04 3.40 7.60
C LEU A 12 -11.57 3.48 7.46
N GLY A 13 -12.19 4.61 7.82
CA GLY A 13 -13.63 4.82 7.65
C GLY A 13 -14.08 4.79 6.19
N ALA A 14 -13.31 5.41 5.28
CA ALA A 14 -13.59 5.36 3.85
C ALA A 14 -13.44 3.95 3.28
N LEU A 15 -12.40 3.22 3.71
CA LEU A 15 -12.19 1.82 3.35
C LEU A 15 -13.38 0.95 3.79
N MET A 16 -13.80 1.07 5.06
CA MET A 16 -14.96 0.34 5.59
C MET A 16 -16.28 0.70 4.89
N ALA A 17 -16.37 1.90 4.30
CA ALA A 17 -17.53 2.36 3.53
C ALA A 17 -17.54 1.89 2.07
N GLY A 18 -16.54 1.11 1.62
CA GLY A 18 -16.50 0.58 0.25
C GLY A 18 -15.78 1.47 -0.77
N LEU A 19 -15.09 2.53 -0.33
CA LEU A 19 -14.41 3.48 -1.23
C LEU A 19 -13.02 2.96 -1.60
N TYR A 20 -12.97 1.97 -2.49
CA TYR A 20 -11.73 1.23 -2.84
C TYR A 20 -10.92 1.83 -3.99
N GLY A 21 -11.39 2.91 -4.61
CA GLY A 21 -10.70 3.55 -5.72
C GLY A 21 -9.49 4.35 -5.24
N GLY A 22 -8.31 3.87 -5.56
CA GLY A 22 -7.03 4.50 -5.30
C GLY A 22 -6.73 5.64 -6.28
N SER A 23 -6.06 6.68 -5.81
CA SER A 23 -5.58 7.79 -6.62
C SER A 23 -4.11 8.11 -6.43
N LEU A 24 -3.49 7.63 -5.34
CA LEU A 24 -2.06 7.78 -5.07
C LEU A 24 -1.33 6.59 -5.69
N THR A 25 -0.19 6.85 -6.33
CA THR A 25 0.67 5.79 -6.85
C THR A 25 1.63 5.27 -5.79
N VAL A 26 2.13 4.06 -5.97
CA VAL A 26 3.19 3.49 -5.12
C VAL A 26 4.44 4.37 -5.12
N GLY A 27 4.81 4.93 -6.28
CA GLY A 27 5.94 5.85 -6.38
C GLY A 27 5.77 7.08 -5.47
N GLU A 28 4.60 7.72 -5.52
CA GLU A 28 4.27 8.85 -4.65
C GLU A 28 4.19 8.45 -3.18
N LEU A 29 3.64 7.27 -2.87
CA LEU A 29 3.59 6.75 -1.50
C LEU A 29 4.99 6.60 -0.89
N LEU A 30 5.96 6.08 -1.66
CA LEU A 30 7.34 5.87 -1.21
C LEU A 30 8.11 7.18 -0.98
N GLU A 31 7.62 8.32 -1.47
CA GLU A 31 8.17 9.64 -1.10
C GLU A 31 7.88 10.00 0.36
N HIS A 32 6.91 9.33 1.00
CA HIS A 32 6.49 9.60 2.37
C HIS A 32 7.14 8.70 3.43
N GLY A 33 7.82 7.62 3.03
CA GLY A 33 8.50 6.71 3.96
C GLY A 33 8.94 5.39 3.33
N ASP A 34 9.72 4.63 4.08
CA ASP A 34 10.37 3.39 3.67
C ASP A 34 9.88 2.13 4.42
N LEU A 35 8.96 2.31 5.38
CA LEU A 35 8.32 1.25 6.15
C LEU A 35 6.81 1.54 6.30
N GLY A 36 5.97 0.57 6.00
CA GLY A 36 4.52 0.75 6.07
C GLY A 36 3.71 -0.49 5.67
N LEU A 37 2.39 -0.36 5.76
CA LEU A 37 1.42 -1.39 5.41
C LEU A 37 0.13 -0.76 4.90
N GLY A 38 -0.68 -1.54 4.17
CA GLY A 38 -1.98 -1.11 3.67
C GLY A 38 -2.58 -2.12 2.71
N THR A 39 -3.34 -1.64 1.74
CA THR A 39 -3.87 -2.42 0.61
C THR A 39 -3.63 -1.66 -0.68
N LEU A 40 -3.97 -2.25 -1.82
CA LEU A 40 -3.89 -1.61 -3.14
C LEU A 40 -5.29 -1.22 -3.63
N ASP A 41 -5.34 -0.52 -4.77
CA ASP A 41 -6.60 -0.21 -5.46
C ASP A 41 -7.49 -1.46 -5.56
N SER A 42 -8.79 -1.27 -5.32
CA SER A 42 -9.80 -2.33 -5.35
C SER A 42 -9.63 -3.43 -4.27
N ILE A 43 -8.85 -3.16 -3.21
CA ILE A 43 -8.48 -4.15 -2.17
C ILE A 43 -7.83 -5.40 -2.80
N ASP A 44 -6.94 -5.18 -3.77
CA ASP A 44 -6.19 -6.27 -4.39
C ASP A 44 -5.06 -6.73 -3.46
N GLY A 45 -5.39 -7.46 -2.41
CA GLY A 45 -4.43 -8.00 -1.45
C GLY A 45 -3.80 -6.97 -0.51
N GLU A 46 -2.71 -7.36 0.14
CA GLU A 46 -2.05 -6.56 1.18
C GLU A 46 -0.81 -5.87 0.62
N LEU A 47 -0.67 -4.57 0.91
CA LEU A 47 0.52 -3.78 0.61
C LEU A 47 1.48 -3.85 1.80
N ILE A 48 2.74 -4.14 1.51
CA ILE A 48 3.84 -4.14 2.47
C ILE A 48 4.93 -3.23 1.93
N VAL A 49 5.34 -2.22 2.70
CA VAL A 49 6.49 -1.37 2.37
C VAL A 49 7.64 -1.73 3.31
N LEU A 50 8.77 -2.13 2.74
CA LEU A 50 9.98 -2.52 3.48
C LEU A 50 11.23 -2.09 2.72
N ASP A 51 12.15 -1.42 3.41
CA ASP A 51 13.42 -0.93 2.87
C ASP A 51 13.24 -0.09 1.59
N GLY A 52 12.20 0.76 1.57
CA GLY A 52 11.90 1.66 0.45
C GLY A 52 11.32 0.97 -0.79
N LYS A 53 10.90 -0.30 -0.67
CA LYS A 53 10.23 -1.07 -1.72
C LYS A 53 8.83 -1.46 -1.30
N ALA A 54 7.93 -1.50 -2.27
CA ALA A 54 6.55 -1.94 -2.08
C ALA A 54 6.38 -3.37 -2.59
N TYR A 55 5.67 -4.19 -1.82
CA TYR A 55 5.32 -5.56 -2.13
C TYR A 55 3.83 -5.78 -1.95
N GLN A 56 3.27 -6.67 -2.74
CA GLN A 56 1.87 -7.09 -2.67
C GLN A 56 1.83 -8.56 -2.27
N ALA A 57 1.18 -8.85 -1.15
CA ALA A 57 0.88 -10.22 -0.74
C ALA A 57 -0.54 -10.60 -1.17
N LYS A 58 -0.67 -11.68 -1.95
CA LYS A 58 -1.95 -12.23 -2.39
C LYS A 58 -2.17 -13.62 -1.84
N GLY A 59 -3.35 -13.86 -1.27
CA GLY A 59 -3.78 -15.16 -0.73
C GLY A 59 -4.92 -15.82 -1.50
N ALA A 60 -5.36 -15.25 -2.63
CA ALA A 60 -6.53 -15.73 -3.38
C ALA A 60 -6.27 -17.00 -4.22
N GLY A 61 -5.01 -17.39 -4.42
CA GLY A 61 -4.62 -18.61 -5.13
C GLY A 61 -4.44 -19.82 -4.21
N GLU A 62 -4.02 -20.96 -4.78
CA GLU A 62 -3.69 -22.16 -3.98
C GLU A 62 -2.51 -21.95 -3.02
N LYS A 63 -1.65 -20.97 -3.30
CA LYS A 63 -0.48 -20.62 -2.50
C LYS A 63 -0.41 -19.11 -2.31
N PRO A 64 0.03 -18.63 -1.14
CA PRO A 64 0.36 -17.23 -0.94
C PRO A 64 1.53 -16.81 -1.84
N GLU A 65 1.40 -15.66 -2.45
CA GLU A 65 2.44 -15.05 -3.29
C GLU A 65 2.77 -13.65 -2.79
N VAL A 66 4.05 -13.27 -2.87
CA VAL A 66 4.52 -11.91 -2.57
C VAL A 66 5.33 -11.42 -3.77
N VAL A 67 4.91 -10.31 -4.37
CA VAL A 67 5.54 -9.73 -5.56
C VAL A 67 5.88 -8.27 -5.33
N GLU A 68 7.02 -7.81 -5.88
CA GLU A 68 7.36 -6.38 -5.86
C GLU A 68 6.39 -5.62 -6.77
N VAL A 69 5.89 -4.48 -6.29
CA VAL A 69 4.84 -3.70 -6.95
C VAL A 69 5.48 -2.59 -7.78
N PRO A 70 5.08 -2.40 -9.05
CA PRO A 70 5.62 -1.33 -9.87
C PRO A 70 5.14 0.04 -9.39
N ALA A 71 6.00 1.05 -9.52
CA ALA A 71 5.76 2.40 -8.98
C ALA A 71 4.51 3.11 -9.52
N ASN A 72 4.02 2.72 -10.70
CA ASN A 72 2.83 3.31 -11.32
C ASN A 72 1.51 2.67 -10.85
N MET A 73 1.55 1.59 -10.07
CA MET A 73 0.36 0.98 -9.49
C MET A 73 -0.23 1.91 -8.42
N LYS A 74 -1.55 1.86 -8.25
CA LYS A 74 -2.26 2.71 -7.28
C LYS A 74 -2.52 1.97 -5.98
N VAL A 75 -2.51 2.74 -4.89
CA VAL A 75 -2.90 2.35 -3.54
C VAL A 75 -4.19 3.03 -3.12
#